data_AF-A0A0N0JF72-F1
#
_entry.id   AF-A0A0N0JF72-F1
#
_cell.length_a   1.000
_cell.length_b   1.000
_cell.length_c   1.000
_cell.angle_alpha   90.00
_cell.angle_beta   90.00
_cell.angle_gamma   90.00
#
_symmetry.space_group_name_H-M   'P 1'
#
loop_
_entity.id
_entity.type
_entity.pdbx_description
1 polymer ?
#
loop_
_entity_poly.entity_id
_entity_poly.type
_entity_poly.pdbx_seq_one_letter_code
_entity_poly.pdbx_strand_id
1 'polypeptide(L)'
;MSAKFLHAALVTTLALAGLPLAAPFAAPASAQGIELRIGPDGVRPIIREREPERDRRDRNRGCSPREAQRAAAQEGLRRAEVVRVTDRSITVRGFTRRGPEQLRFANRRGCPLI
;
A
#
# COMPACT_ATOMS: atom_id res chain seq x y z
N MET A 1 0.90 -5.33 92.91
CA MET A 1 2.16 -4.78 92.38
C MET A 1 2.24 -5.19 90.92
N SER A 2 1.88 -4.26 90.05
CA SER A 2 1.69 -4.45 88.60
C SER A 2 3.02 -4.49 87.84
N ALA A 3 2.93 -5.00 86.61
CA ALA A 3 3.89 -4.90 85.51
C ALA A 3 5.09 -5.87 85.53
N LYS A 4 4.94 -6.96 84.75
CA LYS A 4 6.04 -7.53 83.98
C LYS A 4 5.60 -7.57 82.51
N PHE A 5 5.63 -6.40 81.89
CA PHE A 5 5.69 -6.27 80.44
C PHE A 5 7.06 -6.77 79.99
N LEU A 6 7.12 -7.91 79.32
CA LEU A 6 8.30 -8.38 78.59
C LEU A 6 7.82 -9.32 77.47
N HIS A 7 7.10 -8.76 76.50
CA HIS A 7 6.95 -9.37 75.18
C HIS A 7 7.78 -8.54 74.20
N ALA A 8 9.08 -8.82 74.20
CA ALA A 8 10.05 -8.42 73.20
C ALA A 8 10.91 -9.69 72.98
N ALA A 9 11.26 -10.13 71.79
CA ALA A 9 11.40 -9.50 70.50
C ALA A 9 11.24 -10.62 69.44
N LEU A 10 10.60 -10.33 68.30
CA LEU A 10 11.30 -10.07 67.03
C LEU A 10 12.09 -11.29 66.52
N VAL A 11 11.69 -11.85 65.37
CA VAL A 11 12.55 -12.39 64.30
C VAL A 11 11.66 -12.92 63.16
N THR A 12 11.81 -12.25 62.00
CA THR A 12 11.69 -12.68 60.58
C THR A 12 10.52 -13.58 60.15
N THR A 13 9.79 -13.26 59.08
CA THR A 13 10.31 -13.22 57.71
C THR A 13 9.56 -12.23 56.81
N LEU A 14 10.37 -11.49 56.06
CA LEU A 14 10.03 -10.63 54.95
C LEU A 14 9.65 -11.50 53.74
N ALA A 15 8.37 -11.58 53.37
CA ALA A 15 7.96 -12.11 52.06
C ALA A 15 7.65 -10.93 51.13
N LEU A 16 8.67 -10.51 50.39
CA LEU A 16 8.57 -9.51 49.34
C LEU A 16 7.73 -10.05 48.17
N ALA A 17 6.69 -9.28 47.82
CA ALA A 17 6.16 -8.99 46.49
C ALA A 17 6.36 -10.00 45.33
N GLY A 18 5.24 -10.37 44.70
CA GLY A 18 5.19 -10.80 43.31
C GLY A 18 3.77 -10.68 42.77
N LEU A 19 3.49 -9.61 42.02
CA LEU A 19 2.21 -9.31 41.38
C LEU A 19 1.69 -10.49 40.53
N PRO A 20 0.37 -10.63 40.31
CA PRO A 20 -0.12 -11.49 39.25
C PRO A 20 0.30 -10.84 37.94
N LEU A 21 1.42 -11.29 37.37
CA LEU A 21 1.76 -10.96 36.00
C LEU A 21 0.62 -11.52 35.16
N ALA A 22 -0.04 -10.59 34.46
CA ALA A 22 -1.10 -10.83 33.52
C ALA A 22 -0.88 -12.16 32.80
N ALA A 23 -1.95 -12.95 32.71
CA ALA A 23 -2.04 -14.09 31.81
C ALA A 23 -1.28 -13.74 30.52
N PRO A 24 -0.43 -14.64 29.97
CA PRO A 24 0.08 -14.40 28.66
C PRO A 24 -1.16 -14.25 27.79
N PHE A 25 -1.45 -13.02 27.38
CA PHE A 25 -2.28 -12.76 26.24
C PHE A 25 -1.65 -13.67 25.18
N ALA A 26 -2.35 -14.73 24.81
CA ALA A 26 -2.02 -15.47 23.62
C ALA A 26 -2.12 -14.41 22.52
N ALA A 27 -0.99 -13.75 22.25
CA ALA A 27 -0.86 -12.93 21.07
C ALA A 27 -1.15 -13.94 19.95
N PRO A 28 -2.19 -13.74 19.13
CA PRO A 28 -2.21 -14.45 17.88
C PRO A 28 -0.92 -14.02 17.21
N ALA A 29 0.06 -14.92 17.13
CA ALA A 29 1.13 -14.80 16.17
C ALA A 29 0.39 -14.51 14.86
N SER A 30 0.67 -13.36 14.25
CA SER A 30 0.05 -12.95 13.02
C SER A 30 0.40 -14.01 11.98
N ALA A 31 -0.49 -14.99 11.84
CA ALA A 31 -0.49 -15.89 10.72
C ALA A 31 -0.69 -14.98 9.51
N GLN A 32 0.40 -14.68 8.82
CA GLN A 32 0.36 -14.21 7.45
C GLN A 32 -0.35 -15.34 6.71
N GLY A 33 -1.67 -15.22 6.58
CA GLY A 33 -2.50 -16.20 5.91
C GLY A 33 -2.07 -16.26 4.45
N ILE A 34 -1.10 -17.13 4.14
CA ILE A 34 -0.81 -17.54 2.79
C ILE A 34 -1.92 -18.54 2.45
N GLU A 35 -2.98 -18.05 1.82
CA GLU A 35 -4.04 -18.90 1.30
C GLU A 35 -3.49 -19.68 0.10
N LEU A 36 -3.03 -20.90 0.36
CA LEU A 36 -2.46 -21.78 -0.65
C LEU A 36 -3.56 -22.64 -1.27
N ARG A 37 -4.19 -22.14 -2.35
CA ARG A 37 -5.11 -22.96 -3.15
C ARG A 37 -4.32 -23.84 -4.13
N ILE A 38 -4.17 -25.10 -3.78
CA ILE A 38 -3.54 -26.13 -4.61
C ILE A 38 -4.62 -26.75 -5.51
N GLY A 39 -4.63 -26.37 -6.80
CA GLY A 39 -5.41 -27.06 -7.84
C GLY A 39 -4.62 -28.23 -8.45
N PRO A 40 -5.26 -29.12 -9.22
CA PRO A 40 -4.59 -30.25 -9.89
C PRO A 40 -3.47 -29.81 -10.85
N ASP A 41 -3.44 -28.54 -11.27
CA ASP A 41 -2.42 -27.95 -12.15
C ASP A 41 -1.28 -27.20 -11.41
N GLY A 42 -1.15 -27.39 -10.09
CA GLY A 42 -0.05 -26.84 -9.28
C GLY A 42 -0.22 -25.37 -8.84
N VAL A 43 0.79 -24.86 -8.12
CA VAL A 43 0.83 -23.48 -7.61
C VAL A 43 1.22 -22.55 -8.76
N ARG A 44 0.26 -21.80 -9.31
CA ARG A 44 0.54 -20.69 -10.22
C ARG A 44 0.63 -19.40 -9.39
N PRO A 45 1.83 -18.89 -9.05
CA PRO A 45 1.93 -17.58 -8.44
C PRO A 45 1.37 -16.57 -9.44
N ILE A 46 0.24 -15.94 -9.10
CA ILE A 46 -0.18 -14.72 -9.78
C ILE A 46 0.78 -13.64 -9.30
N ILE A 47 1.93 -13.54 -9.96
CA ILE A 47 2.77 -12.35 -9.90
C ILE A 47 1.92 -11.28 -10.58
N ARG A 48 1.12 -10.56 -9.79
CA ARG A 48 0.57 -9.28 -10.23
C ARG A 48 1.80 -8.41 -10.41
N GLU A 49 2.31 -8.36 -11.64
CA GLU A 49 3.21 -7.30 -12.06
C GLU A 49 2.58 -6.01 -11.53
N ARG A 50 3.31 -5.38 -10.61
CA ARG A 50 2.88 -4.20 -9.90
C ARG A 50 2.56 -3.15 -10.96
N GLU A 51 1.29 -3.02 -11.34
CA GLU A 51 0.81 -1.91 -12.14
C GLU A 51 1.40 -0.64 -11.51
N PRO A 52 2.09 0.20 -12.29
CA PRO A 52 2.89 1.28 -11.73
C PRO A 52 1.99 2.17 -10.89
N GLU A 53 2.23 2.13 -9.57
CA GLU A 53 1.50 2.85 -8.53
C GLU A 53 1.49 4.38 -8.74
N ARG A 54 2.21 4.88 -9.76
CA ARG A 54 2.13 6.25 -10.28
C ARG A 54 0.70 6.68 -10.62
N ASP A 55 -0.15 5.80 -11.13
CA ASP A 55 -1.50 6.18 -11.62
C ASP A 55 -2.49 6.58 -10.50
N ARG A 56 -2.18 6.28 -9.24
CA ARG A 56 -3.04 6.66 -8.09
C ARG A 56 -2.71 8.05 -7.53
N ARG A 57 -1.45 8.50 -7.62
CA ARG A 57 -1.02 9.79 -7.06
C ARG A 57 -1.31 10.97 -7.99
N ASP A 58 -1.36 10.74 -9.31
CA ASP A 58 -1.53 11.79 -10.33
C ASP A 58 -3.00 12.19 -10.60
N ARG A 59 -3.98 11.38 -10.18
CA ARG A 59 -5.41 11.64 -10.45
C ARG A 59 -5.95 12.96 -9.90
N ASN A 60 -5.33 13.54 -8.87
CA ASN A 60 -5.88 14.71 -8.17
C ASN A 60 -5.23 16.06 -8.52
N ARG A 61 -4.18 16.11 -9.36
CA ARG A 61 -3.47 17.39 -9.64
C ARG A 61 -3.21 17.69 -11.12
N GLY A 62 -3.32 16.69 -12.01
CA GLY A 62 -2.86 16.83 -13.38
C GLY A 62 -3.77 16.19 -14.41
N CYS A 63 -3.22 15.99 -15.59
CA CYS A 63 -3.81 15.11 -16.60
C CYS A 63 -3.47 13.68 -16.19
N SER A 64 -4.45 12.80 -16.03
CA SER A 64 -4.14 11.39 -15.77
C SER A 64 -3.75 10.66 -17.06
N PRO A 65 -2.92 9.59 -17.00
CA PRO A 65 -2.63 8.73 -18.14
C PRO A 65 -3.88 8.26 -18.89
N ARG A 66 -4.94 7.90 -18.17
CA ARG A 66 -6.22 7.48 -18.77
C ARG A 66 -6.97 8.62 -19.46
N GLU A 67 -6.89 9.84 -18.94
CA GLU A 67 -7.45 11.01 -19.63
C GLU A 67 -6.66 11.35 -20.88
N ALA A 68 -5.33 11.35 -20.82
CA ALA A 68 -4.47 11.56 -21.99
C ALA A 68 -4.76 10.52 -23.09
N GLN A 69 -4.94 9.24 -22.72
CA GLN A 69 -5.28 8.18 -23.66
C GLN A 69 -6.65 8.41 -24.32
N ARG A 70 -7.66 8.86 -23.54
CA ARG A 70 -8.99 9.20 -24.06
C ARG A 70 -8.97 10.44 -24.95
N ALA A 71 -8.21 11.48 -24.57
CA ALA A 71 -8.01 12.66 -25.38
C ALA A 71 -7.35 12.28 -26.71
N ALA A 72 -6.28 11.48 -26.69
CA ALA A 72 -5.65 10.98 -27.89
C ALA A 72 -6.61 10.20 -28.81
N ALA A 73 -7.49 9.38 -28.22
CA ALA A 73 -8.51 8.67 -29.00
C ALA A 73 -9.53 9.62 -29.65
N GLN A 74 -9.90 10.72 -28.98
CA GLN A 74 -10.78 11.76 -29.53
C GLN A 74 -10.11 12.52 -30.69
N GLU A 75 -8.79 12.72 -30.63
CA GLU A 75 -7.98 13.28 -31.72
C GLU A 75 -7.77 12.29 -32.90
N GLY A 76 -8.34 11.08 -32.81
CA GLY A 76 -8.28 10.08 -33.87
C GLY A 76 -7.09 9.13 -33.79
N LEU A 77 -6.32 9.16 -32.69
CA LEU A 77 -5.23 8.23 -32.44
C LEU A 77 -5.79 6.85 -32.03
N ARG A 78 -5.60 5.84 -32.87
CA ARG A 78 -6.02 4.46 -32.60
C ARG A 78 -4.94 3.72 -31.82
N ARG A 79 -5.34 2.73 -31.02
CA ARG A 79 -4.43 1.96 -30.14
C ARG A 79 -3.55 2.88 -29.30
N ALA A 80 -4.17 3.91 -28.72
CA ALA A 80 -3.49 4.90 -27.91
C ALA A 80 -2.85 4.24 -26.68
N GLU A 81 -1.55 4.40 -26.52
CA GLU A 81 -0.73 3.86 -25.43
C GLU A 81 0.13 4.97 -24.84
N VAL A 82 0.13 5.09 -23.52
CA VAL A 82 0.97 6.08 -22.82
C VAL A 82 2.41 5.57 -22.79
N VAL A 83 3.31 6.28 -23.46
CA VAL A 83 4.73 5.89 -23.57
C VAL A 83 5.64 6.69 -22.65
N ARG A 84 5.19 7.86 -22.18
CA ARG A 84 5.96 8.68 -21.25
C ARG A 84 5.03 9.54 -20.39
N VAL A 85 5.31 9.57 -19.09
CA VAL A 85 4.66 10.46 -18.12
C VAL A 85 5.74 11.26 -17.40
N THR A 86 5.65 12.58 -17.46
CA THR A 86 6.47 13.52 -16.70
C THR A 86 5.60 14.42 -15.84
N ASP A 87 6.25 15.20 -14.98
CA ASP A 87 5.63 16.28 -14.20
C ASP A 87 4.90 17.31 -15.07
N ARG A 88 5.38 17.55 -16.31
CA ARG A 88 4.86 18.58 -17.22
C ARG A 88 4.02 18.04 -18.37
N SER A 89 4.19 16.77 -18.75
CA SER A 89 3.56 16.26 -19.96
C SER A 89 3.34 14.75 -19.96
N ILE A 90 2.35 14.32 -20.72
CA ILE A 90 2.08 12.92 -21.03
C ILE A 90 2.16 12.75 -22.54
N THR A 91 2.99 11.80 -22.98
CA THR A 91 3.11 11.42 -24.39
C THR A 91 2.37 10.12 -24.63
N VAL A 92 1.50 10.13 -25.63
CA VAL A 92 0.69 9.00 -26.06
C VAL A 92 1.09 8.65 -27.48
N ARG A 93 1.35 7.37 -27.74
CA ARG A 93 1.65 6.84 -29.07
C ARG A 93 0.49 6.01 -29.58
N GLY A 94 0.31 5.97 -30.89
CA GLY A 94 -0.65 5.10 -31.53
C GLY A 94 -0.55 5.17 -33.04
N PHE A 95 -1.69 4.98 -33.71
CA PHE A 95 -1.78 4.96 -35.17
C PHE A 95 -2.93 5.82 -35.65
N THR A 96 -2.67 6.69 -36.61
CA THR A 96 -3.71 7.38 -37.39
C THR A 96 -3.90 6.69 -38.74
N ARG A 97 -4.78 7.22 -39.58
CA ARG A 97 -4.96 6.72 -40.96
C ARG A 97 -3.71 6.87 -41.82
N ARG A 98 -2.75 7.71 -41.40
CA ARG A 98 -1.51 8.00 -42.11
C ARG A 98 -0.31 7.17 -41.64
N GLY A 99 -0.44 6.46 -40.50
CA GLY A 99 0.65 5.66 -39.93
C GLY A 99 0.81 5.86 -38.41
N PRO A 100 1.96 5.44 -37.85
CA PRO A 100 2.26 5.64 -36.43
C PRO A 100 2.44 7.12 -36.10
N GLU A 101 1.87 7.55 -34.99
CA GLU A 101 1.88 8.95 -34.56
C GLU A 101 1.98 9.07 -33.04
N GLN A 102 2.42 10.24 -32.56
CA GLN A 102 2.52 10.56 -31.13
C GLN A 102 1.85 11.89 -30.86
N LEU A 103 1.02 11.93 -29.83
CA LEU A 103 0.40 13.14 -29.31
C LEU A 103 0.95 13.43 -27.92
N ARG A 104 1.15 14.71 -27.62
CA ARG A 104 1.67 15.16 -26.33
C ARG A 104 0.67 16.10 -25.68
N PHE A 105 0.40 15.83 -24.42
CA PHE A 105 -0.54 16.56 -23.61
C PHE A 105 0.19 17.18 -22.43
N ALA A 106 -0.22 18.38 -22.01
CA ALA A 106 0.27 18.95 -20.76
C ALA A 106 -0.29 18.16 -19.57
N ASN A 107 0.56 17.92 -18.58
CA ASN A 107 0.16 17.29 -17.32
C ASN A 107 -0.53 18.31 -16.40
N ARG A 108 -1.68 18.80 -16.85
CA ARG A 108 -2.56 19.72 -16.12
C ARG A 108 -4.01 19.40 -16.43
N ARG A 109 -4.91 19.93 -15.60
CA ARG A 109 -6.36 19.73 -15.76
C ARG A 109 -6.82 20.03 -17.19
N GLY A 110 -7.61 19.11 -17.75
CA GLY A 110 -8.14 19.20 -19.12
C GLY A 110 -7.22 18.65 -20.21
N CYS A 111 -6.00 18.19 -19.88
CA CYS A 111 -5.08 17.55 -20.82
C CYS A 111 -4.94 18.31 -22.16
N PRO A 112 -4.57 19.60 -22.18
CA PRO A 112 -4.45 20.33 -23.44
C PRO A 112 -3.24 19.82 -24.25
N LEU A 113 -3.39 19.79 -25.57
CA LEU A 113 -2.33 19.44 -26.52
C LEU A 113 -1.19 20.47 -26.48
N ILE A 114 0.07 20.01 -26.58
CA ILE A 114 1.29 20.84 -26.56
C ILE A 114 2.38 20.33 -27.50
#